data_AF-A0A4Q5WV91-F1
#
_entry.id   AF-A0A4Q5WV91-F1
#
_cell.length_a   1.000
_cell.length_b   1.000
_cell.length_c   1.000
_cell.angle_alpha   90.00
_cell.angle_beta   90.00
_cell.angle_gamma   90.00
#
_symmetry.space_group_name_H-M   'P 1'
#
loop_
_entity.id
_entity.type
_entity.pdbx_description
1 polymer ?
#
loop_
_entity_poly.entity_id
_entity_poly.type
_entity_poly.pdbx_seq_one_letter_code
_entity_poly.pdbx_strand_id
1 'polypeptide(L)'
;MKAKIFLLILLLATTGAAIAGPPAEEGKAIFSSRCAACHNINKALTGPALAGVEQRRSIDWIVKFVQSSQTLVKGGDKTAQELFEKHNKIVMPDHPDLSADNIKNIVEYIKAESVSSESKAPFVKPGMLRPNYLPTPIGHTFFIGFLAVVLLLVAVLLFAVQLKQYDRQLEEA
;
A
#
# COMPACT_ATOMS: atom_id res chain seq x y z
N MET A 1 -1.44 52.76 0.21
CA MET A 1 -0.82 51.53 -0.34
C MET A 1 -0.79 50.35 0.63
N LYS A 2 -0.82 50.55 1.97
CA LYS A 2 -0.76 49.45 2.96
C LYS A 2 -2.08 48.67 3.17
N ALA A 3 -3.23 49.27 2.87
CA ALA A 3 -4.55 48.63 3.05
C ALA A 3 -4.95 47.65 1.93
N LYS A 4 -4.35 47.75 0.73
CA LYS A 4 -4.65 46.85 -0.40
C LYS A 4 -3.89 45.52 -0.35
N ILE A 5 -2.78 45.47 0.40
CA ILE A 5 -1.95 44.27 0.58
C ILE A 5 -2.57 43.34 1.64
N PHE A 6 -3.25 43.89 2.64
CA PHE A 6 -3.90 43.09 3.68
C PHE A 6 -5.17 42.38 3.18
N LEU A 7 -5.84 42.93 2.16
CA LEU A 7 -7.03 42.33 1.56
C LEU A 7 -6.71 41.14 0.62
N LEU A 8 -5.45 41.01 0.19
CA LEU A 8 -5.02 39.98 -0.77
C LEU A 8 -4.53 38.70 -0.08
N ILE A 9 -4.13 38.79 1.20
CA ILE A 9 -3.72 37.64 2.02
C ILE A 9 -4.95 36.94 2.66
N LEU A 10 -6.05 37.66 2.88
CA LEU A 10 -7.29 37.08 3.42
C LEU A 10 -8.09 36.28 2.37
N LEU A 11 -7.79 36.43 1.08
CA LEU A 11 -8.49 35.73 0.00
C LEU A 11 -7.87 34.37 -0.37
N LEU A 12 -6.74 34.00 0.25
CA LEU A 12 -5.99 32.77 -0.07
C LEU A 12 -6.20 31.64 0.97
N ALA A 13 -7.22 31.77 1.83
CA ALA A 13 -7.48 30.82 2.92
C ALA A 13 -8.72 29.93 2.71
N THR A 14 -9.33 29.95 1.52
CA THR A 14 -10.57 29.19 1.27
C THR A 14 -10.48 28.40 -0.03
N THR A 15 -9.83 27.23 0.01
CA THR A 15 -10.20 26.02 -0.75
C THR A 15 -9.15 24.92 -0.54
N GLY A 16 -8.98 24.51 0.71
CA GLY A 16 -8.39 23.22 1.04
C GLY A 16 -9.50 22.21 1.36
N ALA A 17 -10.49 22.06 0.50
CA ALA A 17 -11.43 20.95 0.63
C ALA A 17 -10.65 19.69 0.29
N ALA A 18 -10.26 18.91 1.31
CA ALA A 18 -9.78 17.56 1.12
C ALA A 18 -10.85 16.84 0.29
N ILE A 19 -10.50 16.51 -0.96
CA ILE A 19 -11.35 15.70 -1.82
C ILE A 19 -11.29 14.31 -1.21
N ALA A 20 -12.16 14.04 -0.25
CA ALA A 20 -12.45 12.68 0.18
C ALA A 20 -12.94 11.95 -1.08
N GLY A 21 -12.11 11.04 -1.59
CA GLY A 21 -12.51 10.17 -2.69
C GLY A 21 -13.74 9.36 -2.30
N PRO A 22 -14.37 8.65 -3.24
CA PRO A 22 -15.41 7.68 -2.90
C PRO A 22 -14.89 6.75 -1.78
N PRO A 23 -15.72 6.41 -0.76
CA PRO A 23 -15.31 5.60 0.38
C PRO A 23 -14.50 4.34 0.00
N ALA A 24 -14.87 3.68 -1.10
CA ALA A 24 -14.17 2.52 -1.62
C ALA A 24 -12.73 2.80 -2.13
N GLU A 25 -12.46 3.98 -2.70
CA GLU A 25 -11.11 4.35 -3.17
C GLU A 25 -10.17 4.69 -2.01
N GLU A 26 -10.70 5.37 -0.98
CA GLU A 26 -9.95 5.62 0.26
C GLU A 26 -9.64 4.29 0.98
N GLY A 27 -10.65 3.42 1.09
CA GLY A 27 -10.48 2.07 1.63
C GLY A 27 -9.43 1.25 0.89
N LYS A 28 -9.41 1.33 -0.45
CA LYS A 28 -8.41 0.68 -1.30
C LYS A 28 -6.99 1.19 -1.05
N ALA A 29 -6.81 2.51 -0.92
CA ALA A 29 -5.51 3.10 -0.64
C ALA A 29 -4.95 2.66 0.72
N ILE A 30 -5.81 2.64 1.75
CA ILE A 30 -5.42 2.17 3.08
C ILE A 30 -5.14 0.66 3.06
N PHE A 31 -6.00 -0.14 2.44
CA PHE A 31 -5.79 -1.59 2.30
C PHE A 31 -4.46 -1.93 1.62
N SER A 32 -4.17 -1.26 0.49
CA SER A 32 -2.95 -1.51 -0.28
C SER A 32 -1.68 -1.15 0.49
N SER A 33 -1.73 -0.11 1.31
CA SER A 33 -0.57 0.38 2.07
C SER A 33 -0.37 -0.32 3.41
N ARG A 34 -1.43 -0.78 4.07
CA ARG A 34 -1.38 -1.30 5.45
C ARG A 34 -1.71 -2.79 5.59
N CYS A 35 -2.54 -3.34 4.71
CA CYS A 35 -3.13 -4.68 4.91
C CYS A 35 -2.66 -5.71 3.86
N ALA A 36 -2.39 -5.26 2.63
CA ALA A 36 -2.09 -6.14 1.49
C ALA A 36 -0.79 -6.95 1.62
N ALA A 37 0.10 -6.56 2.54
CA ALA A 37 1.33 -7.32 2.84
C ALA A 37 1.03 -8.69 3.47
N CYS A 38 -0.04 -8.79 4.26
CA CYS A 38 -0.38 -10.00 5.01
C CYS A 38 -1.74 -10.59 4.62
N HIS A 39 -2.63 -9.80 4.03
CA HIS A 39 -3.98 -10.23 3.67
C HIS A 39 -4.23 -10.14 2.17
N ASN A 40 -5.03 -11.08 1.70
CA ASN A 40 -5.65 -11.01 0.39
C ASN A 40 -7.16 -11.18 0.56
N ILE A 41 -7.91 -10.78 -0.46
CA ILE A 41 -9.36 -10.80 -0.44
C ILE A 41 -9.82 -12.25 -0.62
N ASN A 42 -9.36 -12.93 -1.67
CA ASN A 42 -9.91 -14.25 -2.03
C ASN A 42 -9.06 -15.45 -1.58
N LYS A 43 -7.85 -15.21 -1.05
CA LYS A 43 -6.93 -16.28 -0.62
C LYS A 43 -6.31 -15.99 0.74
N ALA A 44 -6.01 -17.04 1.48
CA ALA A 44 -5.19 -16.92 2.69
C ALA A 44 -3.73 -16.66 2.30
N LEU A 45 -3.08 -15.78 3.04
CA LEU A 45 -1.64 -15.54 2.99
C LEU A 45 -1.07 -15.79 4.40
N THR A 46 -0.39 -14.80 4.97
CA THR A 46 -0.05 -14.79 6.40
C THR A 46 -1.32 -14.69 7.24
N GLY A 47 -2.23 -13.79 6.85
CA GLY A 47 -3.56 -13.65 7.44
C GLY A 47 -4.65 -14.39 6.66
N PRO A 48 -5.86 -14.53 7.25
CA PRO A 48 -7.02 -15.12 6.58
C PRO A 48 -7.45 -14.33 5.35
N ALA A 49 -8.17 -15.01 4.45
CA ALA A 49 -8.88 -14.38 3.35
C ALA A 49 -9.96 -13.43 3.89
N LEU A 50 -10.06 -12.23 3.32
CA LEU A 50 -10.97 -11.18 3.79
C LEU A 50 -12.31 -11.12 3.03
N ALA A 51 -12.45 -11.83 1.91
CA ALA A 51 -13.71 -11.92 1.18
C ALA A 51 -14.83 -12.38 2.12
N GLY A 52 -15.90 -11.60 2.19
CA GLY A 52 -17.05 -11.86 3.06
C GLY A 52 -16.79 -11.74 4.57
N VAL A 53 -15.82 -10.92 4.99
CA VAL A 53 -15.52 -10.69 6.42
C VAL A 53 -16.70 -10.02 7.13
N GLU A 54 -17.45 -9.19 6.44
CA GLU A 54 -18.61 -8.46 6.94
C GLU A 54 -19.82 -9.37 7.26
N GLN A 55 -19.93 -10.53 6.63
CA GLN A 55 -20.93 -11.55 6.99
C GLN A 55 -20.44 -12.42 8.14
N ARG A 56 -19.12 -12.60 8.27
CA ARG A 56 -18.54 -13.42 9.36
C ARG A 56 -18.56 -12.69 10.69
N ARG A 57 -18.34 -11.36 10.71
CA ARG A 57 -18.15 -10.57 11.93
C ARG A 57 -18.83 -9.21 11.81
N SER A 58 -19.30 -8.70 12.94
CA SER A 58 -19.87 -7.35 13.00
C SER A 58 -18.79 -6.30 12.76
N ILE A 59 -19.20 -5.18 12.17
CA ILE A 59 -18.28 -4.07 11.88
C ILE A 59 -17.61 -3.55 13.15
N ASP A 60 -18.33 -3.49 14.27
CA ASP A 60 -17.79 -3.03 15.55
C ASP A 60 -16.70 -3.96 16.09
N TRP A 61 -16.84 -5.27 15.86
CA TRP A 61 -15.81 -6.24 16.23
C TRP A 61 -14.58 -6.09 15.34
N ILE A 62 -14.78 -5.92 14.03
CA ILE A 62 -13.69 -5.71 13.07
C ILE A 62 -12.91 -4.43 13.43
N VAL A 63 -13.60 -3.34 13.76
CA VAL A 63 -12.96 -2.09 14.19
C VAL A 63 -12.05 -2.31 15.40
N LYS A 64 -12.55 -2.96 16.45
CA LYS A 64 -11.75 -3.27 17.65
C LYS A 64 -10.58 -4.19 17.34
N PHE A 65 -10.78 -5.19 16.48
CA PHE A 65 -9.76 -6.15 16.12
C PHE A 65 -8.63 -5.53 15.31
N VAL A 66 -8.95 -4.65 14.36
CA VAL A 66 -7.96 -3.91 13.56
C VAL A 66 -7.20 -2.89 14.41
N GLN A 67 -7.88 -2.21 15.34
CA GLN A 67 -7.23 -1.25 16.22
C GLN A 67 -6.30 -1.90 17.24
N SER A 68 -6.72 -3.01 17.86
CA SER A 68 -5.83 -3.79 18.71
C SER A 68 -6.23 -5.26 18.78
N SER A 69 -5.57 -6.08 17.97
CA SER A 69 -5.85 -7.52 17.89
C SER A 69 -5.47 -8.23 19.19
N GLN A 70 -4.34 -7.82 19.78
CA GLN A 70 -3.78 -8.44 20.97
C GLN A 70 -4.61 -8.17 22.22
N THR A 71 -5.30 -7.03 22.28
CA THR A 71 -6.22 -6.72 23.38
C THR A 71 -7.39 -7.69 23.41
N LEU A 72 -7.92 -8.09 22.25
CA LEU A 72 -9.01 -9.07 22.17
C LEU A 72 -8.52 -10.48 22.51
N VAL A 73 -7.34 -10.89 22.00
CA VAL A 73 -6.75 -12.20 22.30
C VAL A 73 -6.49 -12.35 23.80
N LYS A 74 -5.86 -11.36 24.43
CA LYS A 74 -5.58 -11.35 25.88
C LYS A 74 -6.84 -11.15 26.73
N GLY A 75 -7.81 -10.41 26.21
CA GLY A 75 -9.10 -10.16 26.86
C GLY A 75 -10.04 -11.36 26.90
N GLY A 76 -9.66 -12.50 26.31
CA GLY A 76 -10.45 -13.72 26.36
C GLY A 76 -11.46 -13.87 25.22
N ASP A 77 -11.38 -13.07 24.16
CA ASP A 77 -12.24 -13.25 22.99
C ASP A 77 -11.91 -14.59 22.32
N LYS A 78 -12.84 -15.54 22.44
CA LYS A 78 -12.67 -16.91 21.91
C LYS A 78 -12.38 -16.92 20.42
N THR A 79 -13.01 -16.03 19.64
CA THR A 79 -12.77 -15.94 18.20
C THR A 79 -11.38 -15.42 17.91
N ALA A 80 -10.95 -14.35 18.60
CA ALA A 80 -9.61 -13.79 18.40
C ALA A 80 -8.53 -14.81 18.78
N GLN A 81 -8.73 -15.57 19.86
CA GLN A 81 -7.82 -16.64 20.28
C GLN A 81 -7.76 -17.78 19.27
N GLU A 82 -8.91 -18.29 18.82
CA GLU A 82 -8.96 -19.34 17.78
C GLU A 82 -8.27 -18.88 16.49
N LEU A 83 -8.47 -17.62 16.08
CA LEU A 83 -7.82 -17.06 14.91
C LEU A 83 -6.30 -16.95 15.12
N PHE A 84 -5.87 -16.48 16.28
CA PHE A 84 -4.46 -16.35 16.62
C PHE A 84 -3.75 -17.72 16.60
N GLU A 85 -4.35 -18.75 17.19
CA GLU A 85 -3.82 -20.12 17.17
C GLU A 85 -3.78 -20.71 15.75
N LYS A 86 -4.85 -20.51 14.96
CA LYS A 86 -4.94 -21.01 13.58
C LYS A 86 -3.90 -20.38 12.65
N HIS A 87 -3.49 -19.14 12.92
CA HIS A 87 -2.52 -18.39 12.12
C HIS A 87 -1.12 -18.40 12.74
N ASN A 88 -0.72 -19.52 13.35
CA ASN A 88 0.62 -19.75 13.89
C ASN A 88 1.06 -18.72 14.94
N LYS A 89 0.11 -18.12 15.66
CA LYS A 89 0.37 -17.10 16.68
C LYS A 89 1.12 -15.88 16.11
N ILE A 90 0.96 -15.62 14.82
CA ILE A 90 1.49 -14.42 14.17
C ILE A 90 0.66 -13.23 14.65
N VAL A 91 1.33 -12.24 15.24
CA VAL A 91 0.70 -11.03 15.76
C VAL A 91 0.31 -10.13 14.59
N MET A 92 -0.98 -9.81 14.47
CA MET A 92 -1.43 -8.73 13.60
C MET A 92 -1.03 -7.39 14.22
N PRO A 93 -0.34 -6.50 13.48
CA PRO A 93 0.00 -5.16 13.97
C PRO A 93 -1.25 -4.39 14.40
N ASP A 94 -1.12 -3.64 15.49
CA ASP A 94 -2.19 -2.78 15.98
C ASP A 94 -2.24 -1.49 15.15
N HIS A 95 -3.45 -1.07 14.77
CA HIS A 95 -3.70 0.14 13.99
C HIS A 95 -4.59 1.14 14.75
N PRO A 96 -4.13 1.68 15.91
CA PRO A 96 -4.90 2.62 16.70
C PRO A 96 -5.11 3.98 16.01
N ASP A 97 -4.31 4.26 14.97
CA ASP A 97 -4.40 5.45 14.13
C ASP A 97 -5.57 5.41 13.14
N LEU A 98 -6.13 4.23 12.86
CA LEU A 98 -7.27 4.09 11.96
C LEU A 98 -8.58 4.37 12.71
N SER A 99 -9.33 5.36 12.22
CA SER A 99 -10.67 5.65 12.69
C SER A 99 -11.65 4.51 12.32
N ALA A 100 -12.79 4.46 13.01
CA ALA A 100 -13.84 3.50 12.68
C ALA A 100 -14.32 3.66 11.22
N ASP A 101 -14.34 4.89 10.70
CA ASP A 101 -14.78 5.17 9.33
C ASP A 101 -13.73 4.75 8.30
N ASN A 102 -12.44 4.90 8.59
CA ASN A 102 -11.37 4.35 7.76
C ASN A 102 -11.50 2.83 7.63
N ILE A 103 -11.80 2.15 8.74
CA ILE A 103 -11.96 0.69 8.75
C ILE A 103 -13.24 0.27 8.00
N LYS A 104 -14.34 1.01 8.13
CA LYS A 104 -15.55 0.78 7.32
C LYS A 104 -15.26 0.93 5.83
N ASN A 105 -14.52 1.97 5.42
CA ASN A 105 -14.13 2.19 4.03
C ASN A 105 -13.30 1.02 3.49
N ILE A 106 -12.36 0.48 4.30
CA ILE A 106 -11.60 -0.74 3.94
C ILE A 106 -12.52 -1.94 3.77
N VAL A 107 -13.47 -2.17 4.68
CA VAL A 107 -14.41 -3.30 4.60
C VAL A 107 -15.33 -3.15 3.38
N GLU A 108 -15.77 -1.94 3.06
CA GLU A 108 -16.55 -1.66 1.86
C GLU A 108 -15.77 -1.93 0.58
N TYR A 109 -14.49 -1.55 0.53
CA TYR A 109 -13.59 -1.92 -0.56
C TYR A 109 -13.45 -3.44 -0.70
N ILE A 110 -13.22 -4.15 0.40
CA ILE A 110 -13.11 -5.62 0.41
C ILE A 110 -14.39 -6.26 -0.14
N LYS A 111 -15.56 -5.77 0.28
CA LYS A 111 -16.87 -6.24 -0.20
C LYS A 111 -17.06 -6.00 -1.69
N ALA A 112 -16.72 -4.80 -2.17
CA ALA A 112 -16.85 -4.46 -3.59
C ALA A 112 -15.97 -5.38 -4.47
N GLU A 113 -14.75 -5.66 -4.01
CA GLU A 113 -13.78 -6.49 -4.73
C GLU A 113 -14.05 -8.00 -4.56
N SER A 114 -14.70 -8.45 -3.47
CA SER A 114 -15.13 -9.85 -3.36
C SER A 114 -16.30 -10.14 -4.29
N VAL A 115 -17.26 -9.22 -4.39
CA VAL A 115 -18.43 -9.38 -5.28
C VAL A 115 -18.03 -9.35 -6.77
N SER A 116 -17.00 -8.56 -7.14
CA SER A 116 -16.46 -8.59 -8.51
C SER A 116 -15.82 -9.93 -8.87
N SER A 117 -15.30 -10.66 -7.87
CA SER A 117 -14.70 -11.99 -8.04
C SER A 117 -15.72 -13.13 -7.99
N GLU A 118 -16.95 -12.89 -7.51
CA GLU A 118 -18.00 -13.92 -7.36
C GLU A 118 -18.97 -14.01 -8.57
N SER A 119 -18.73 -13.30 -9.67
CA SER A 119 -19.59 -13.36 -10.86
C SER A 119 -18.99 -14.18 -12.00
N LYS A 120 -19.70 -15.29 -12.28
CA LYS A 120 -19.60 -16.29 -13.37
C LYS A 120 -18.61 -17.46 -13.19
N ALA A 121 -19.16 -18.59 -12.74
CA ALA A 121 -18.90 -19.85 -13.43
C ALA A 121 -20.09 -20.83 -13.32
N PRO A 122 -20.93 -20.96 -14.35
CA PRO A 122 -21.53 -22.24 -14.73
C PRO A 122 -20.69 -22.96 -15.81
N PHE A 123 -19.45 -22.52 -16.07
CA PHE A 123 -18.58 -23.09 -17.09
C PHE A 123 -17.21 -23.49 -16.54
N VAL A 124 -16.68 -24.60 -17.08
CA VAL A 124 -15.34 -25.14 -16.81
C VAL A 124 -14.28 -24.06 -17.05
N LYS A 125 -13.33 -23.92 -16.10
CA LYS A 125 -12.20 -22.99 -16.17
C LYS A 125 -11.54 -23.01 -17.55
N PRO A 126 -11.63 -21.93 -18.34
CA PRO A 126 -10.76 -21.77 -19.50
C PRO A 126 -9.32 -21.71 -18.96
N GLY A 127 -8.41 -22.46 -19.60
CA GLY A 127 -6.99 -22.38 -19.29
C GLY A 127 -6.51 -20.93 -19.27
N MET A 128 -5.56 -20.62 -18.38
CA MET A 128 -4.98 -19.30 -18.14
C MET A 128 -5.05 -18.39 -19.36
N LEU A 129 -6.06 -17.52 -19.40
CA LEU A 129 -5.96 -16.31 -20.19
C LEU A 129 -4.98 -15.42 -19.45
N ARG A 130 -3.72 -15.45 -19.91
CA ARG A 130 -2.73 -14.43 -19.56
C ARG A 130 -3.40 -13.09 -19.86
N PRO A 131 -3.57 -12.19 -18.87
CA PRO A 131 -3.91 -10.82 -19.19
C PRO A 131 -2.84 -10.34 -20.16
N ASN A 132 -3.24 -9.73 -21.27
CA ASN A 132 -2.30 -9.02 -22.12
C ASN A 132 -1.87 -7.77 -21.33
N TYR A 133 -0.98 -7.96 -20.36
CA TYR A 133 -0.17 -6.90 -19.81
C TYR A 133 0.63 -6.41 -21.00
N LEU A 134 0.15 -5.34 -21.65
CA LEU A 134 1.06 -4.47 -22.37
C LEU A 134 2.13 -4.10 -21.34
N PRO A 135 3.39 -4.51 -21.54
CA PRO A 135 4.44 -4.15 -20.61
C PRO A 135 4.46 -2.62 -20.60
N THR A 136 4.03 -2.02 -19.49
CA THR A 136 4.27 -0.61 -19.28
C THR A 136 5.79 -0.41 -19.40
N PRO A 137 6.26 0.64 -20.10
CA PRO A 137 7.69 0.81 -20.39
C PRO A 137 8.55 1.06 -19.14
N ILE A 138 7.95 1.11 -17.94
CA ILE A 138 8.61 1.24 -16.64
C ILE A 138 8.66 -0.14 -15.98
N GLY A 139 9.32 -1.09 -16.64
CA GLY A 139 9.60 -2.43 -16.13
C GLY A 139 11.03 -2.57 -15.62
N HIS A 140 11.45 -3.79 -15.28
CA HIS A 140 12.83 -4.09 -14.86
C HIS A 140 13.90 -3.61 -15.86
N THR A 141 13.55 -3.52 -17.15
CA THR A 141 14.39 -2.96 -18.21
C THR A 141 14.75 -1.49 -17.97
N PHE A 142 13.81 -0.67 -17.48
CA PHE A 142 14.07 0.72 -17.11
C PHE A 142 15.04 0.81 -15.94
N PHE A 143 14.83 -0.01 -14.90
CA PHE A 143 15.71 -0.03 -13.72
C PHE A 143 17.12 -0.50 -14.05
N ILE A 144 17.27 -1.52 -14.91
CA ILE A 144 18.58 -2.01 -15.37
C ILE A 144 19.29 -0.95 -16.22
N GLY A 145 18.57 -0.29 -17.13
CA GLY A 145 19.12 0.80 -17.94
C GLY A 145 19.57 1.99 -17.09
N PHE A 146 18.75 2.41 -16.11
CA PHE A 146 19.08 3.47 -15.17
C PHE A 146 20.34 3.11 -14.36
N LEU A 147 20.42 1.89 -13.81
CA LEU A 147 21.59 1.43 -13.06
C LEU A 147 22.87 1.46 -13.92
N ALA A 148 22.79 1.02 -15.18
CA ALA A 148 23.93 1.01 -16.09
C ALA A 148 24.45 2.43 -16.39
N VAL A 149 23.55 3.40 -16.61
CA VAL A 149 23.94 4.80 -16.85
C VAL A 149 24.62 5.41 -15.62
N VAL A 150 24.10 5.15 -14.42
CA VAL A 150 24.71 5.63 -13.17
C VAL A 150 26.12 5.05 -13.00
N LEU A 151 26.30 3.74 -13.23
CA LEU A 151 27.61 3.10 -13.12
C LEU A 151 28.60 3.63 -14.15
N LEU A 152 28.16 3.89 -15.39
CA LEU A 152 28.99 4.49 -16.42
C LEU A 152 29.44 5.90 -16.03
N LEU A 153 28.52 6.73 -15.52
CA LEU A 153 28.84 8.08 -15.07
C LEU A 153 29.89 8.07 -13.95
N VAL A 154 29.73 7.18 -12.97
CA VAL A 154 30.72 7.01 -11.89
C VAL A 154 32.08 6.57 -12.46
N ALA A 155 32.12 5.61 -13.38
CA ALA A 155 33.37 5.15 -14.00
C ALA A 155 34.08 6.26 -14.76
N VAL A 156 33.36 7.10 -15.52
CA VAL A 156 33.92 8.25 -16.22
C VAL A 156 34.49 9.28 -15.25
N LEU A 157 33.79 9.57 -14.14
CA LEU A 157 34.30 10.48 -13.12
C LEU A 157 35.58 9.94 -12.47
N LEU A 158 35.62 8.65 -12.13
CA LEU A 158 36.82 8.03 -11.56
C LEU A 158 37.98 8.03 -12.56
N PHE A 159 37.72 7.76 -13.83
CA PHE A 159 38.73 7.83 -14.89
C PHE A 159 39.25 9.25 -15.08
N ALA A 160 38.38 10.26 -15.09
CA ALA A 160 38.77 11.67 -15.15
C ALA A 160 39.63 12.09 -13.95
N VAL A 161 39.33 11.58 -12.75
CA VAL A 161 40.16 11.77 -11.55
C VAL A 161 41.54 11.13 -11.74
N GLN A 162 41.61 9.91 -12.26
CA GLN A 162 42.88 9.22 -12.51
C GLN A 162 43.75 9.94 -13.56
N LEU A 163 43.15 10.43 -14.66
CA LEU A 163 43.87 11.24 -15.64
C LEU A 163 44.44 12.51 -15.01
N LYS A 164 43.64 13.22 -14.21
CA LYS A 164 44.11 14.41 -13.51
C LYS A 164 45.21 14.10 -12.49
N GLN A 165 45.15 12.94 -11.83
CA GLN A 165 46.21 12.47 -10.94
C GLN A 165 47.50 12.19 -11.71
N TYR A 166 47.40 11.59 -12.90
CA TYR A 166 48.54 11.32 -13.77
C TYR A 166 49.21 12.60 -14.28
N ASP A 167 48.43 13.58 -14.75
CA ASP A 167 48.95 14.88 -15.20
C ASP A 167 49.74 15.58 -14.08
N ARG A 168 49.23 15.56 -12.85
CA ARG A 168 49.91 16.14 -11.69
C ARG A 168 51.24 15.44 -11.37
N GLN A 169 51.32 14.12 -11.56
CA GLN A 169 52.58 13.38 -11.36
C GLN A 169 53.63 13.73 -12.44
N LEU A 170 53.19 14.03 -13.68
CA LEU A 170 54.09 14.48 -14.74
C LEU A 170 54.63 15.89 -14.49
N GLU A 171 53.84 16.79 -13.89
CA GLU A 171 54.31 18.13 -13.52
C GLU A 171 55.30 18.13 -12.34
N GLU A 172 55.20 17.14 -11.45
CA GLU A 172 56.07 16.97 -10.28
C GLU A 172 57.40 16.23 -10.60
N ALA A 173 57.53 15.63 -11.79
CA ALA A 173 58.68 14.84 -12.24
C ALA A 173 59.67 15.64 -13.12
#